data_AF-A0A6H1UHC9-F1
#
_entry.id   AF-A0A6H1UHC9-F1
#
_cell.length_a   1.000
_cell.length_b   1.000
_cell.length_c   1.000
_cell.angle_alpha   90.00
_cell.angle_beta   90.00
_cell.angle_gamma   90.00
#
_symmetry.space_group_name_H-M   'P 1'
#
loop_
_entity.id
_entity.type
_entity.pdbx_description
1 polymer ?
#
loop_
_entity_poly.entity_id
_entity_poly.type
_entity_poly.pdbx_seq_one_letter_code
_entity_poly.pdbx_strand_id
1 'polypeptide(L)' 'MLYIAVALMLGLSAMGAAIGIAILGGKFLEGAARQPELIPVLRTNFFVMMGLIDAVPMIGVGISLYMLFAL' A
#
# COMPACT_ATOMS: atom_id res chain seq x y z
N MET A 1 -23.51 -3.12 -14.08
CA MET A 1 -22.18 -3.74 -14.21
C MET A 1 -21.04 -2.81 -13.83
N LEU A 2 -21.06 -1.52 -14.21
CA LEU A 2 -20.05 -0.52 -13.83
C LEU A 2 -19.75 -0.50 -12.31
N TYR A 3 -20.77 -0.38 -11.47
CA TYR A 3 -20.58 -0.33 -10.00
C TYR A 3 -19.94 -1.58 -9.41
N ILE A 4 -20.19 -2.76 -10.00
CA ILE A 4 -19.57 -4.02 -9.55
C ILE A 4 -18.09 -4.04 -9.93
N ALA A 5 -17.75 -3.59 -11.15
CA ALA A 5 -16.37 -3.46 -11.59
C ALA A 5 -15.58 -2.48 -10.71
N VAL A 6 -16.16 -1.30 -10.42
CA VAL A 6 -15.57 -0.29 -9.52
C VAL A 6 -15.36 -0.86 -8.12
N ALA A 7 -16.36 -1.55 -7.55
CA ALA A 7 -16.25 -2.14 -6.22
C ALA A 7 -15.14 -3.21 -6.15
N LEU A 8 -15.01 -4.04 -7.18
CA LEU A 8 -13.95 -5.05 -7.27
C LEU A 8 -12.57 -4.41 -7.42
N MET A 9 -12.41 -3.41 -8.29
CA MET A 9 -11.13 -2.75 -8.49
C MET A 9 -10.68 -1.98 -7.25
N LEU A 10 -11.58 -1.25 -6.58
CA LEU A 10 -11.30 -0.59 -5.29
C LEU A 10 -10.93 -1.60 -4.21
N GLY A 11 -11.74 -2.65 -4.04
CA GLY A 11 -11.53 -3.67 -3.01
C GLY A 11 -10.20 -4.40 -3.18
N LEU A 12 -9.88 -4.84 -4.39
CA LEU A 12 -8.62 -5.54 -4.68
C LEU A 12 -7.41 -4.62 -4.54
N SER A 13 -7.52 -3.35 -4.95
CA SER A 13 -6.45 -2.36 -4.76
C SER A 13 -6.18 -2.13 -3.27
N ALA A 14 -7.24 -1.90 -2.48
CA ALA A 14 -7.13 -1.72 -1.03
C ALA A 14 -6.54 -2.94 -0.32
N MET A 15 -6.92 -4.16 -0.73
CA MET A 15 -6.34 -5.39 -0.20
C MET A 15 -4.84 -5.50 -0.49
N GLY A 16 -4.41 -5.15 -1.72
CA GLY A 16 -3.00 -5.16 -2.09
C GLY A 16 -2.16 -4.22 -1.22
N ALA A 17 -2.65 -3.00 -1.00
CA ALA A 17 -2.00 -2.03 -0.10
C ALA A 17 -1.92 -2.55 1.35
N ALA A 18 -3.04 -3.06 1.88
CA ALA A 18 -3.10 -3.54 3.26
C ALA A 18 -2.13 -4.70 3.52
N ILE A 19 -2.06 -5.68 2.61
CA ILE A 19 -1.15 -6.83 2.74
C ILE A 19 0.31 -6.37 2.63
N GLY A 20 0.63 -5.52 1.65
CA GLY A 20 2.00 -5.02 1.46
C GLY A 20 2.50 -4.23 2.68
N ILE A 21 1.67 -3.34 3.22
CA ILE A 21 2.01 -2.55 4.41
C ILE A 21 2.12 -3.44 5.66
N ALA A 22 1.26 -4.44 5.83
CA ALA A 22 1.32 -5.36 6.96
C ALA A 22 2.64 -6.15 7.00
N ILE A 23 3.07 -6.67 5.84
CA ILE A 23 4.33 -7.43 5.71
C ILE A 23 5.53 -6.50 5.98
N LEU A 24 5.55 -5.33 5.34
CA LEU A 24 6.65 -4.37 5.49
C LEU A 24 6.74 -3.85 6.93
N GLY A 25 5.61 -3.51 7.54
CA GLY A 25 5.52 -3.04 8.93
C GLY A 25 5.97 -4.10 9.93
N GLY A 26 5.58 -5.36 9.73
CA GLY A 26 6.04 -6.48 10.56
C GLY A 26 7.57 -6.64 10.50
N LYS A 27 8.16 -6.59 9.30
CA LYS A 27 9.63 -6.68 9.12
C LYS A 27 10.37 -5.46 9.66
N PHE A 28 9.78 -4.28 9.56
CA PHE A 28 10.33 -3.07 10.17
C PHE A 28 10.38 -3.19 11.70
N LEU A 29 9.31 -3.66 12.33
CA LEU A 29 9.26 -3.86 13.79
C LEU A 29 10.25 -4.95 14.25
N GLU A 30 10.36 -6.06 13.52
CA GLU A 30 11.39 -7.09 13.79
C GLU A 30 12.81 -6.52 13.72
N GLY A 31 13.10 -5.70 12.71
CA GLY A 31 14.42 -5.06 12.55
C GLY A 31 14.73 -4.05 13.64
N ALA A 32 13.74 -3.21 14.00
CA ALA A 32 13.86 -2.22 15.06
C ALA A 32 14.05 -2.86 16.44
N ALA A 33 13.37 -3.98 16.71
CA ALA A 33 13.50 -4.72 17.96
C ALA A 33 14.86 -5.43 18.09
N ARG A 34 15.44 -5.92 16.97
CA ARG A 34 16.76 -6.57 16.97
C ARG A 34 17.92 -5.59 17.12
N GLN A 35 17.84 -4.45 16.44
CA GLN A 35 18.92 -3.46 16.40
C GLN A 35 18.35 -2.04 16.46
N PRO A 36 18.16 -1.48 17.67
CA PRO A 36 17.57 -0.15 17.86
C PRO A 36 18.37 0.97 17.20
N GLU A 37 19.68 0.78 17.01
CA GLU A 37 20.59 1.74 16.38
C GLU A 37 20.29 1.93 14.89
N LEU A 38 19.70 0.93 14.23
CA LEU A 38 19.37 0.97 12.81
C LEU A 38 18.00 1.60 12.53
N ILE A 39 17.22 1.97 13.54
CA ILE A 39 15.89 2.58 13.38
C ILE A 39 15.88 3.76 12.40
N PRO A 40 16.84 4.71 12.40
CA PRO A 40 16.84 5.83 11.47
C PRO A 40 16.97 5.40 10.00
N VAL A 41 17.82 4.40 9.75
CA VAL A 41 18.06 3.84 8.41
C VAL A 41 16.86 3.01 7.97
N LEU A 42 16.36 2.14 8.85
CA LEU A 42 15.17 1.31 8.60
C LEU A 42 13.93 2.17 8.34
N ARG A 43 13.75 3.29 9.04
CA ARG A 43 12.61 4.20 8.83
C ARG A 43 12.66 4.87 7.46
N THR A 44 13.86 5.29 7.04
CA THR A 44 14.04 5.90 5.71
C THR A 44 13.72 4.89 4.61
N ASN A 45 14.27 3.67 4.71
CA ASN A 45 13.97 2.59 3.77
C ASN A 45 12.49 2.18 3.81
N PHE A 46 11.88 2.16 4.99
CA PHE A 46 10.46 1.87 5.17
C PHE A 46 9.58 2.87 4.44
N PHE A 47 9.84 4.17 4.53
CA PHE A 47 9.06 5.18 3.80
C PHE A 47 9.21 5.05 2.28
N VAL A 48 10.43 4.79 1.79
CA VAL A 48 10.67 4.59 0.35
C VAL A 48 9.91 3.35 -0.16
N MET A 49 10.00 2.24 0.58
CA MET A 49 9.33 1.00 0.20
C MET A 49 7.82 1.09 0.35
N MET A 50 7.32 1.78 1.38
CA MET A 50 5.89 2.05 1.54
C MET A 50 5.36 2.84 0.33
N GLY A 51 6.06 3.88 -0.10
CA GLY A 51 5.66 4.66 -1.28
C GLY A 51 5.63 3.81 -2.56
N LEU A 52 6.59 2.89 -2.72
CA LEU A 52 6.60 1.96 -3.86
C LEU A 52 5.44 0.95 -3.81
N ILE A 53 5.15 0.40 -2.63
CA ILE A 53 4.06 -0.55 -2.40
C ILE A 53 2.70 0.11 -2.63
N ASP A 54 2.52 1.37 -2.21
CA ASP A 54 1.24 2.08 -2.31
C ASP A 54 0.97 2.65 -3.71
N ALA A 55 2.01 2.86 -4.53
CA ALA A 55 1.86 3.40 -5.88
C ALA A 55 0.94 2.56 -6.78
N VAL A 56 1.08 1.23 -6.77
CA VAL A 56 0.30 0.33 -7.63
C VAL A 56 -1.18 0.28 -7.21
N PRO A 57 -1.52 0.04 -5.92
CA PRO A 57 -2.88 0.20 -5.41
C PRO A 57 -3.50 1.57 -5.70
N MET A 58 -2.76 2.67 -5.52
CA MET A 58 -3.30 4.01 -5.73
C MET A 58 -3.65 4.28 -7.19
N ILE A 59 -2.93 3.70 -8.14
CA ILE A 59 -3.33 3.75 -9.56
C ILE A 59 -4.67 3.01 -9.75
N GLY A 60 -4.83 1.83 -9.14
CA GLY A 60 -6.08 1.07 -9.19
C GLY A 60 -7.27 1.82 -8.59
N VAL A 61 -7.06 2.48 -7.45
CA VAL A 61 -8.05 3.38 -6.82
C VAL A 61 -8.38 4.55 -7.74
N GLY A 62 -7.37 5.21 -8.33
CA GLY A 62 -7.55 6.33 -9.25
C GLY A 62 -8.38 5.96 -10.48
N ILE A 63 -8.10 4.82 -11.10
CA ILE A 63 -8.88 4.30 -12.23
C ILE A 63 -10.32 4.00 -11.79
N SER A 64 -10.50 3.37 -10.63
CA SER A 64 -11.84 3.05 -10.14
C SER A 64 -12.69 4.29 -9.86
N LEU A 65 -12.08 5.34 -9.29
CA LEU A 65 -12.75 6.63 -9.06
C LEU A 65 -13.04 7.35 -10.37
N TYR A 66 -12.12 7.31 -11.34
CA TYR A 66 -12.36 7.85 -12.68
C TYR A 66 -13.56 7.18 -13.35
N MET A 67 -13.64 5.84 -13.30
CA MET A 67 -14.76 5.08 -13.84
C MET A 67 -16.09 5.36 -13.13
N LEU A 68 -16.08 5.86 -11.89
CA LEU A 68 -17.28 6.15 -11.11
C LEU A 68 -17.79 7.58 -11.32
N PHE A 69 -16.88 8.55 -11.44
CA PHE A 69 -17.22 9.98 -11.39
C PHE A 69 -17.01 10.73 -12.71
N ALA A 70 -16.19 10.21 -13.62
CA ALA A 70 -15.80 10.92 -14.84
C ALA A 70 -16.12 10.16 -16.13
N LEU A 71 -16.45 8.87 -16.03
CA LEU A 71 -16.89 8.01 -17.15
C LEU A 71 -18.43 7.92 -17.18
#